data_AF-A0A6A3TCB3-F1
#
_entry.id   AF-A0A6A3TCB3-F1
#
_cell.length_a   1.000
_cell.length_b   1.000
_cell.length_c   1.000
_cell.angle_alpha   90.00
_cell.angle_beta   90.00
_cell.angle_gamma   90.00
#
_symmetry.space_group_name_H-M   'P 1'
#
loop_
_entity.id
_entity.type
_entity.pdbx_description
1 polymer ?
#
loop_
_entity_poly.entity_id
_entity_poly.type
_entity_poly.pdbx_seq_one_letter_code
_entity_poly.pdbx_strand_id
1 'polypeptide(L)'
;MLSSALRVRGQRVATSVHLLAAARLPSAYPARYLSSAPKELSPYQKLQKWLQPFVTGSKGLYHENKQAWALRRRVMEASGRAGLSRREMLLLRQAHRDLLKSLPILAIFCVPVLGYAAPLLGYQFPKQLLPWQFWRPDQKTQFFREDVLTRAKTYPELAQLLLQIEHKDDTLQEMMALAKAAGGGGLRPTQVAELAPFFEGPAALHALSSKHIHVLAEGSALFPSFAVLNKLLMQSQLEKRLERRMEELSVDDQQLLKEGVDDLSLSELEFACQERGIVTQYGDIEKLRAALKEWLSMYDTDHFDPETNPQRLPPSLLLHAPALSSFAKPEDGDEVDPTV
;
A
#
# COMPACT_ATOMS: atom_id res chain seq x y z
N MET A 1 -6.26 31.35 -60.89
CA MET A 1 -6.09 31.71 -62.31
C MET A 1 -4.99 32.74 -62.44
N LEU A 2 -4.04 32.50 -63.37
CA LEU A 2 -3.11 33.47 -64.00
C LEU A 2 -2.12 34.18 -63.04
N SER A 3 -0.86 33.78 -62.88
CA SER A 3 0.26 33.73 -63.85
C SER A 3 0.70 35.10 -64.37
N SER A 4 2.03 35.21 -64.57
CA SER A 4 2.78 36.24 -65.32
C SER A 4 3.19 37.50 -64.54
N ALA A 5 4.33 38.13 -64.79
CA ALA A 5 5.59 37.78 -65.45
C ALA A 5 6.56 38.94 -65.23
N LEU A 6 7.82 38.59 -64.98
CA LEU A 6 9.06 39.26 -65.39
C LEU A 6 8.97 40.65 -66.08
N ARG A 7 9.78 41.60 -65.59
CA ARG A 7 10.48 42.53 -66.48
C ARG A 7 11.86 42.93 -65.94
N VAL A 8 12.87 42.60 -66.74
CA VAL A 8 14.29 42.94 -66.63
C VAL A 8 14.56 44.29 -67.30
N ARG A 9 15.34 45.17 -66.65
CA ARG A 9 16.28 46.17 -67.23
C ARG A 9 16.79 47.06 -66.09
N GLY A 10 18.04 47.48 -65.99
CA GLY A 10 19.19 47.34 -66.86
C GLY A 10 20.47 47.71 -66.09
N GLN A 11 21.60 47.20 -66.58
CA GLN A 11 22.95 47.51 -66.12
C GLN A 11 23.30 48.99 -66.35
N ARG A 12 24.09 49.56 -65.43
CA ARG A 12 25.31 50.30 -65.79
C ARG A 12 26.33 50.27 -64.67
N VAL A 13 27.56 50.05 -65.11
CA VAL A 13 28.82 49.84 -64.40
C VAL A 13 29.32 51.14 -63.80
N ALA A 14 29.87 51.07 -62.58
CA ALA A 14 30.91 52.01 -62.13
C ALA A 14 31.94 51.25 -61.29
N THR A 15 33.17 51.30 -61.79
CA THR A 15 34.44 50.77 -61.30
C THR A 15 34.98 51.56 -60.11
N SER A 16 35.60 50.88 -59.14
CA SER A 16 36.86 51.24 -58.45
C SER A 16 37.07 50.29 -57.25
N VAL A 17 38.02 49.34 -57.30
CA VAL A 17 39.47 49.45 -57.04
C VAL A 17 39.82 49.41 -55.53
N HIS A 18 40.58 48.36 -55.19
CA HIS A 18 41.39 48.09 -53.98
C HIS A 18 40.72 47.83 -52.63
N LEU A 19 40.78 46.55 -52.19
CA LEU A 19 41.51 46.18 -50.97
C LEU A 19 41.71 44.66 -50.90
N LEU A 20 42.95 44.22 -51.14
CA LEU A 20 43.43 42.87 -50.82
C LEU A 20 43.52 42.76 -49.29
N ALA A 21 42.44 42.33 -48.65
CA ALA A 21 42.46 41.90 -47.25
C ALA A 21 42.97 40.46 -47.19
N ALA A 22 44.17 40.28 -46.65
CA ALA A 22 44.76 38.97 -46.36
C ALA A 22 43.82 38.18 -45.43
N ALA A 23 43.22 37.11 -45.95
CA ALA A 23 42.45 36.15 -45.17
C ALA A 23 43.40 35.39 -44.23
N ARG A 24 43.53 35.86 -42.98
CA ARG A 24 44.07 35.06 -41.88
C ARG A 24 43.08 33.94 -41.58
N LEU A 25 43.51 32.70 -41.83
CA LEU A 25 42.83 31.50 -41.32
C LEU A 25 42.60 31.64 -39.81
N PRO A 26 41.38 31.44 -39.29
CA PRO A 26 41.18 31.41 -37.85
C PRO A 26 41.87 30.16 -37.29
N SER A 27 42.77 30.40 -36.33
CA SER A 27 43.42 29.42 -35.48
C SER A 27 42.42 28.37 -34.99
N ALA A 28 42.77 27.09 -35.16
CA ALA A 28 42.03 25.97 -34.61
C ALA A 28 41.78 26.20 -33.11
N TYR A 29 40.51 26.37 -32.74
CA TYR A 29 40.10 26.31 -31.34
C TYR A 29 40.23 24.85 -30.89
N PRO A 30 40.91 24.55 -29.76
CA PRO A 30 40.84 23.20 -29.22
C PRO A 30 39.40 22.97 -28.79
N ALA A 31 38.75 21.98 -29.40
CA ALA A 31 37.49 21.45 -28.93
C ALA A 31 37.71 21.03 -27.47
N ARG A 32 37.14 21.79 -26.52
CA ARG A 32 37.04 21.37 -25.13
C ARG A 32 36.15 20.13 -25.14
N TYR A 33 36.76 18.96 -25.13
CA TYR A 33 36.11 17.75 -24.65
C TYR A 33 35.67 18.04 -23.21
N LEU A 34 34.41 18.41 -23.04
CA LEU A 34 33.74 18.31 -21.74
C LEU A 34 33.69 16.83 -21.43
N SER A 35 34.75 16.33 -20.79
CA SER A 35 34.77 15.01 -20.19
C SER A 35 33.57 14.93 -19.25
N SER A 36 32.53 14.23 -19.68
CA SER A 36 31.36 13.88 -18.89
C SER A 36 31.68 12.75 -17.92
N ALA A 37 32.86 12.80 -17.28
CA ALA A 37 33.18 11.92 -16.18
C ALA A 37 32.26 12.28 -15.02
N PRO A 38 31.51 11.32 -14.43
CA PRO A 38 30.66 11.61 -13.29
C PRO A 38 31.54 12.18 -12.17
N LYS A 39 31.26 13.42 -11.74
CA LYS A 39 31.94 14.02 -10.60
C LYS A 39 31.65 13.15 -9.38
N GLU A 40 32.67 12.46 -8.89
CA GLU A 40 32.64 11.77 -7.60
C GLU A 40 32.11 12.74 -6.53
N LEU A 41 31.04 12.31 -5.85
CA LEU A 41 30.35 13.15 -4.87
C LEU A 41 31.29 13.46 -3.70
N SER A 42 31.28 14.70 -3.23
CA SER A 42 31.99 15.11 -2.02
C SER A 42 31.54 14.28 -0.81
N PRO A 43 32.41 14.00 0.18
CA PRO A 43 32.01 13.30 1.42
C PRO A 43 30.77 13.92 2.08
N TYR A 44 30.63 15.25 2.06
CA TYR A 44 29.45 15.96 2.54
C TYR A 44 28.20 15.63 1.70
N GLN A 45 28.32 15.60 0.38
CA GLN A 45 27.22 15.24 -0.52
C GLN A 45 26.82 13.77 -0.37
N LYS A 46 27.78 12.87 -0.15
CA LYS A 46 27.54 11.45 0.16
C LYS A 46 26.76 11.34 1.48
N LEU A 47 27.18 12.05 2.54
CA LEU A 47 26.46 12.10 3.81
C LEU A 47 25.05 12.70 3.68
N GLN A 48 24.90 13.80 2.94
CA GLN A 48 23.62 14.44 2.71
C GLN A 48 22.65 13.50 1.98
N LYS A 49 23.11 12.82 0.92
CA LYS A 49 22.31 11.81 0.21
C LYS A 49 21.96 10.64 1.13
N TRP A 50 22.90 10.22 1.97
CA TRP A 50 22.67 9.16 2.94
C TRP A 50 21.68 9.55 4.04
N LEU A 51 21.53 10.83 4.41
CA LEU A 51 20.51 11.26 5.39
C LEU A 51 19.18 11.66 4.74
N GLN A 52 19.12 11.81 3.42
CA GLN A 52 17.96 12.35 2.72
C GLN A 52 16.65 11.55 2.96
N PRO A 53 16.65 10.20 3.01
CA PRO A 53 15.45 9.43 3.37
C PRO A 53 14.95 9.73 4.78
N PHE A 54 15.84 9.92 5.76
CA PHE A 54 15.47 10.24 7.14
C PHE A 54 14.89 11.64 7.26
N VAL A 55 15.45 12.62 6.54
CA VAL A 55 14.92 13.98 6.51
C VAL A 55 13.54 13.98 5.84
N THR A 56 13.39 13.28 4.73
CA THR A 56 12.13 13.21 3.97
C THR A 56 11.05 12.48 4.78
N GLY A 57 11.37 11.32 5.36
CA GLY A 57 10.46 10.55 6.20
C GLY A 57 10.03 11.30 7.45
N SER A 58 10.96 11.99 8.13
CA SER A 58 10.63 12.83 9.29
C SER A 58 9.69 13.99 8.93
N LYS A 59 9.92 14.65 7.79
CA LYS A 59 9.02 15.70 7.28
C LYS A 59 7.64 15.13 6.95
N GLY A 60 7.58 13.99 6.26
CA GLY A 60 6.33 13.31 5.93
C GLY A 60 5.52 12.98 7.19
N LEU A 61 6.15 12.30 8.16
CA LEU A 61 5.52 11.94 9.43
C LEU A 61 5.01 13.17 10.19
N TYR A 62 5.80 14.26 10.22
CA TYR A 62 5.37 15.52 10.84
C TYR A 62 4.14 16.12 10.13
N HIS A 63 4.16 16.20 8.80
CA HIS A 63 3.06 16.77 8.03
C HIS A 63 1.78 15.94 8.19
N GLU A 64 1.87 14.62 8.09
CA GLU A 64 0.75 13.71 8.28
C GLU A 64 0.15 13.82 9.68
N ASN A 65 0.98 13.86 10.73
CA ASN A 65 0.49 14.05 12.10
C ASN A 65 -0.15 15.42 12.31
N LYS A 66 0.43 16.49 11.73
CA LYS A 66 -0.14 17.84 11.79
C LYS A 66 -1.50 17.90 11.09
N GLN A 67 -1.61 17.30 9.91
CA GLN A 67 -2.87 17.22 9.17
C GLN A 67 -3.91 16.37 9.92
N ALA A 68 -3.53 15.21 10.44
CA ALA A 68 -4.41 14.38 11.27
C ALA A 68 -4.92 15.14 12.50
N TRP A 69 -4.08 15.94 13.16
CA TRP A 69 -4.51 16.81 14.27
C TRP A 69 -5.50 17.88 13.85
N ALA A 70 -5.28 18.55 12.71
CA ALA A 70 -6.23 19.53 12.18
C ALA A 70 -7.57 18.86 11.83
N LEU A 71 -7.51 17.67 11.24
CA LEU A 71 -8.69 16.92 10.87
C LEU A 71 -9.47 16.39 12.09
N ARG A 72 -8.79 15.94 13.15
CA ARG A 72 -9.43 15.58 14.42
C ARG A 72 -10.20 16.77 15.01
N ARG A 73 -9.61 17.97 14.99
CA ARG A 73 -10.30 19.19 15.44
C ARG A 73 -11.56 19.46 14.61
N ARG A 74 -11.45 19.40 13.26
CA ARG A 74 -12.60 19.56 12.35
C ARG A 74 -13.72 18.56 12.66
N VAL A 75 -13.39 17.28 12.90
CA VAL A 75 -14.37 16.24 13.25
C VAL A 75 -15.03 16.54 14.60
N MET A 76 -14.27 16.97 15.60
CA MET A 76 -14.80 17.37 16.92
C MET A 76 -15.73 18.59 16.81
N GLU A 77 -15.32 19.62 16.08
CA GLU A 77 -16.12 20.82 15.83
C GLU A 77 -17.43 20.49 15.09
N ALA A 78 -17.39 19.54 14.15
CA ALA A 78 -18.55 19.04 13.44
C ALA A 78 -19.38 18.00 14.24
N SER A 79 -19.08 17.77 15.53
CA SER A 79 -19.74 16.76 16.38
C SER A 79 -19.78 15.36 15.74
N GLY A 80 -18.72 14.96 15.05
CA GLY A 80 -18.60 13.67 14.38
C GLY A 80 -19.29 13.59 13.00
N ARG A 81 -19.95 14.66 12.53
CA ARG A 81 -20.68 14.69 11.24
C ARG A 81 -19.86 15.24 10.07
N ALA A 82 -18.55 15.36 10.23
CA ALA A 82 -17.70 15.81 9.13
C ALA A 82 -17.68 14.74 8.02
N GLY A 83 -18.06 15.14 6.80
CA GLY A 83 -17.82 14.32 5.61
C GLY A 83 -16.32 14.22 5.36
N LEU A 84 -15.76 13.03 5.58
CA LEU A 84 -14.35 12.72 5.37
C LEU A 84 -14.20 11.89 4.10
N SER A 85 -13.24 12.27 3.26
CA SER A 85 -12.75 11.40 2.19
C SER A 85 -12.06 10.16 2.76
N ARG A 86 -11.91 9.12 1.94
CA ARG A 86 -11.15 7.93 2.30
C ARG A 86 -9.74 8.24 2.76
N ARG A 87 -9.04 9.10 2.03
CA ARG A 87 -7.67 9.53 2.36
C ARG A 87 -7.59 10.22 3.73
N GLU A 88 -8.54 11.10 4.01
CA GLU A 88 -8.65 11.79 5.30
C GLU A 88 -8.92 10.81 6.46
N MET A 89 -9.84 9.86 6.26
CA MET A 89 -10.15 8.82 7.25
C MET A 89 -8.94 7.91 7.51
N LEU A 90 -8.26 7.49 6.45
CA LEU A 90 -7.04 6.71 6.51
C LEU A 90 -5.95 7.48 7.28
N LEU A 91 -5.75 8.76 6.99
CA LEU A 91 -4.78 9.61 7.69
C LEU A 91 -5.09 9.74 9.18
N LEU A 92 -6.36 9.94 9.58
CA LEU A 92 -6.76 10.01 10.99
C LEU A 92 -6.39 8.74 11.76
N ARG A 93 -6.63 7.59 11.14
CA ARG A 93 -6.39 6.26 11.72
C ARG A 93 -4.92 5.89 11.69
N GLN A 94 -4.20 6.18 10.63
CA GLN A 94 -2.82 5.70 10.47
C GLN A 94 -1.81 6.61 11.19
N ALA A 95 -2.02 7.92 11.23
CA ALA A 95 -1.03 8.86 11.77
C ALA A 95 -0.62 8.56 13.23
N HIS A 96 -1.57 8.15 14.08
CA HIS A 96 -1.25 7.81 15.47
C HIS A 96 -0.45 6.51 15.58
N ARG A 97 -0.70 5.54 14.69
CA ARG A 97 0.01 4.24 14.66
C ARG A 97 1.45 4.44 14.22
N ASP A 98 1.64 5.25 13.18
CA ASP A 98 2.97 5.60 12.68
C ASP A 98 3.77 6.39 13.72
N LEU A 99 3.12 7.31 14.45
CA LEU A 99 3.76 8.03 15.55
C LEU A 99 4.20 7.04 16.64
N LEU A 100 3.33 6.14 17.09
CA LEU A 100 3.68 5.11 18.08
C LEU A 100 4.83 4.22 17.62
N LYS A 101 4.82 3.80 16.34
CA LYS A 101 5.90 3.00 15.74
C LYS A 101 7.24 3.74 15.71
N SER A 102 7.24 5.07 15.64
CA SER A 102 8.47 5.89 15.66
C SER A 102 9.08 6.10 17.05
N LEU A 103 8.31 5.90 18.13
CA LEU A 103 8.75 6.18 19.50
C LEU A 103 10.00 5.39 19.96
N PRO A 104 10.15 4.08 19.64
CA PRO A 104 11.34 3.34 20.04
C PRO A 104 12.63 3.94 19.48
N ILE A 105 12.66 4.30 18.19
CA ILE A 105 13.82 4.98 17.58
C ILE A 105 14.05 6.33 18.26
N LEU A 106 12.99 7.11 18.50
CA LEU A 106 13.11 8.42 19.13
C LEU A 106 13.72 8.32 20.53
N ALA A 107 13.36 7.29 21.29
CA ALA A 107 13.96 7.02 22.59
C ALA A 107 15.47 6.72 22.51
N ILE A 108 15.93 6.02 21.46
CA ILE A 108 17.36 5.75 21.23
C ILE A 108 18.12 7.06 20.97
N PHE A 109 17.54 8.00 20.22
CA PHE A 109 18.15 9.31 19.98
C PHE A 109 18.36 10.13 21.26
N CYS A 110 17.53 9.94 22.29
CA CYS A 110 17.65 10.65 23.58
C CYS A 110 18.83 10.17 24.44
N VAL A 111 19.40 9.01 24.15
CA VAL A 111 20.51 8.45 24.93
C VAL A 111 21.84 8.96 24.35
N PRO A 112 22.66 9.71 25.11
CA PRO A 112 23.96 10.17 24.65
C PRO A 112 24.84 9.00 24.17
N VAL A 113 25.65 9.22 23.14
CA VAL A 113 26.49 8.21 22.45
C VAL A 113 25.68 7.16 21.68
N LEU A 114 24.66 6.55 22.28
CA LEU A 114 23.80 5.54 21.63
C LEU A 114 22.94 6.14 20.51
N GLY A 115 22.52 7.41 20.63
CA GLY A 115 21.75 8.10 19.60
C GLY A 115 22.46 8.18 18.25
N TYR A 116 23.80 8.16 18.21
CA TYR A 116 24.55 8.11 16.94
C TYR A 116 24.36 6.78 16.18
N ALA A 117 23.98 5.70 16.89
CA ALA A 117 23.67 4.42 16.26
C ALA A 117 22.25 4.37 15.68
N ALA A 118 21.33 5.29 16.07
CA ALA A 118 19.94 5.23 15.64
C ALA A 118 19.75 5.28 14.11
N PRO A 119 20.46 6.14 13.34
CA PRO A 119 20.39 6.11 11.88
C PRO A 119 20.91 4.79 11.29
N LEU A 120 21.97 4.21 11.87
CA LEU A 120 22.52 2.92 11.43
C LEU A 120 21.51 1.78 11.66
N LEU A 121 20.88 1.75 12.84
CA LEU A 121 19.85 0.77 13.19
C LEU A 121 18.60 0.92 12.31
N GLY A 122 18.16 2.16 12.05
CA GLY A 122 17.04 2.43 11.16
C GLY A 122 17.29 1.95 9.73
N TYR A 123 18.53 2.06 9.23
CA TYR A 123 18.91 1.51 7.93
C TYR A 123 19.03 -0.02 7.91
N GLN A 124 19.50 -0.62 9.00
CA GLN A 124 19.64 -2.07 9.12
C GLN A 124 18.29 -2.78 9.28
N PHE A 125 17.34 -2.15 10.00
CA PHE A 125 16.03 -2.72 10.32
C PHE A 125 14.89 -1.75 9.98
N PRO A 126 14.76 -1.32 8.71
CA PRO A 126 13.83 -0.26 8.32
C PRO A 126 12.37 -0.69 8.55
N LYS A 127 12.03 -1.94 8.24
CA LYS A 127 10.67 -2.47 8.38
C LYS A 127 10.20 -2.49 9.85
N GLN A 128 11.09 -2.89 10.76
CA GLN A 128 10.76 -3.04 12.18
C GLN A 128 10.70 -1.69 12.88
N LEU A 129 11.71 -0.84 12.65
CA LEU A 129 11.94 0.34 13.48
C LEU A 129 11.38 1.63 12.87
N LEU A 130 11.27 1.72 11.53
CA LEU A 130 10.84 2.95 10.87
C LEU A 130 9.38 2.86 10.40
N PRO A 131 8.60 3.95 10.52
CA PRO A 131 7.33 4.11 9.83
C PRO A 131 7.47 4.07 8.31
N TRP A 132 6.38 3.75 7.60
CA TRP A 132 6.35 3.64 6.14
C TRP A 132 6.76 4.91 5.38
N GLN A 133 6.66 6.10 5.99
CA GLN A 133 7.13 7.35 5.40
C GLN A 133 8.65 7.38 5.13
N PHE A 134 9.42 6.52 5.81
CA PHE A 134 10.87 6.44 5.67
C PHE A 134 11.31 5.40 4.63
N TRP A 135 10.40 4.52 4.20
CA TRP A 135 10.72 3.46 3.27
C TRP A 135 10.75 3.98 1.84
N ARG A 136 11.71 3.49 1.06
CA ARG A 136 11.74 3.75 -0.38
C ARG A 136 10.58 3.03 -1.08
N PRO A 137 10.16 3.45 -2.28
CA PRO A 137 9.08 2.79 -3.01
C PRO A 137 9.27 1.28 -3.21
N ASP A 138 10.49 0.86 -3.59
CA ASP A 138 10.86 -0.56 -3.72
C ASP A 138 10.67 -1.34 -2.41
N GLN A 139 11.10 -0.73 -1.30
CA GLN A 139 10.97 -1.32 0.02
C GLN A 139 9.53 -1.41 0.49
N LYS A 140 8.68 -0.42 0.15
CA LYS A 140 7.25 -0.43 0.51
C LYS A 140 6.56 -1.64 -0.10
N THR A 141 6.68 -1.81 -1.41
CA THR A 141 6.13 -2.97 -2.14
C THR A 141 6.61 -4.29 -1.53
N GLN A 142 7.93 -4.40 -1.30
CA GLN A 142 8.52 -5.60 -0.71
C GLN A 142 7.97 -5.88 0.70
N PHE A 143 7.93 -4.88 1.58
CA PHE A 143 7.51 -5.07 2.96
C PHE A 143 6.02 -5.40 3.09
N PHE A 144 5.16 -4.76 2.29
CA PHE A 144 3.73 -5.11 2.22
C PHE A 144 3.53 -6.55 1.76
N ARG A 145 4.25 -6.97 0.71
CA ARG A 145 4.24 -8.36 0.22
C ARG A 145 4.66 -9.34 1.32
N GLU A 146 5.77 -9.07 2.00
CA GLU A 146 6.26 -9.91 3.09
C GLU A 146 5.28 -10.00 4.26
N ASP A 147 4.61 -8.90 4.63
CA ASP A 147 3.64 -8.87 5.72
C ASP A 147 2.41 -9.72 5.38
N VAL A 148 1.89 -9.61 4.16
CA VAL A 148 0.79 -10.46 3.68
C VAL A 148 1.20 -11.92 3.62
N LEU A 149 2.38 -12.25 3.09
CA LEU A 149 2.87 -13.63 3.05
C LEU A 149 3.10 -14.20 4.46
N THR A 150 3.50 -13.36 5.42
CA THR A 150 3.62 -13.77 6.82
C THR A 150 2.25 -14.07 7.43
N ARG A 151 1.26 -13.20 7.18
CA ARG A 151 -0.14 -13.45 7.55
C ARG A 151 -0.68 -14.73 6.90
N ALA A 152 -0.40 -14.96 5.63
CA ALA A 152 -0.91 -16.11 4.88
C ALA A 152 -0.43 -17.46 5.44
N LYS A 153 0.67 -17.49 6.21
CA LYS A 153 1.11 -18.71 6.91
C LYS A 153 0.07 -19.23 7.90
N THR A 154 -0.82 -18.38 8.42
CA THR A 154 -1.89 -18.79 9.34
C THR A 154 -3.13 -19.33 8.61
N TYR A 155 -3.29 -19.08 7.31
CA TYR A 155 -4.51 -19.40 6.57
C TYR A 155 -4.87 -20.89 6.55
N PRO A 156 -3.92 -21.83 6.35
CA PRO A 156 -4.24 -23.25 6.42
C PRO A 156 -4.77 -23.68 7.79
N GLU A 157 -4.20 -23.13 8.87
CA GLU A 157 -4.66 -23.43 10.23
C GLU A 157 -6.03 -22.80 10.51
N LEU A 158 -6.28 -21.58 10.05
CA LEU A 158 -7.60 -20.93 10.16
C LEU A 158 -8.68 -21.73 9.42
N ALA A 159 -8.41 -22.16 8.19
CA ALA A 159 -9.34 -22.97 7.43
C ALA A 159 -9.64 -24.31 8.14
N GLN A 160 -8.62 -24.97 8.70
CA GLN A 160 -8.80 -26.20 9.48
C GLN A 160 -9.63 -25.96 10.75
N LEU A 161 -9.38 -24.87 11.47
CA LEU A 161 -10.12 -24.54 12.69
C LEU A 161 -11.59 -24.21 12.40
N LEU A 162 -11.89 -23.57 11.27
CA LEU A 162 -13.28 -23.35 10.83
C LEU A 162 -14.01 -24.66 10.52
N LEU A 163 -13.35 -25.59 9.81
CA LEU A 163 -13.94 -26.89 9.47
C LEU A 163 -14.19 -27.79 10.69
N GLN A 164 -13.56 -27.49 11.84
CA GLN A 164 -13.77 -28.20 13.11
C GLN A 164 -14.96 -27.67 13.92
N ILE A 165 -15.56 -26.54 13.52
CA ILE A 165 -16.72 -25.97 14.21
C ILE A 165 -17.94 -26.82 13.86
N GLU A 166 -18.54 -27.47 14.87
CA GLU A 166 -19.77 -28.23 14.70
C GLU A 166 -20.93 -27.28 14.37
N HIS A 167 -21.62 -27.53 13.26
CA HIS A 167 -22.82 -26.83 12.87
C HIS A 167 -23.81 -27.77 12.17
N LYS A 168 -25.06 -27.34 12.04
CA LYS A 168 -26.12 -28.13 11.39
C LYS A 168 -26.08 -28.08 9.86
N ASP A 169 -25.40 -27.07 9.34
CA ASP A 169 -25.30 -26.80 7.92
C ASP A 169 -23.86 -27.06 7.45
N ASP A 170 -23.74 -27.89 6.43
CA ASP A 170 -22.48 -28.33 5.84
C ASP A 170 -22.04 -27.43 4.67
N THR A 171 -22.73 -26.31 4.41
CA THR A 171 -22.42 -25.34 3.33
C THR A 171 -20.94 -25.01 3.19
N LEU A 172 -20.25 -24.65 4.28
CA LEU A 172 -18.81 -24.35 4.23
C LEU A 172 -18.00 -25.54 3.68
N GLN A 173 -18.29 -26.76 4.15
CA GLN A 173 -17.57 -27.96 3.74
C GLN A 173 -17.85 -28.28 2.26
N GLU A 174 -19.11 -28.20 1.85
CA GLU A 174 -19.54 -28.43 0.47
C GLU A 174 -18.89 -27.42 -0.49
N MET A 175 -18.95 -26.12 -0.17
CA MET A 175 -18.36 -25.06 -0.98
C MET A 175 -16.84 -25.22 -1.11
N MET A 176 -16.14 -25.53 -0.02
CA MET A 176 -14.69 -25.77 -0.03
C MET A 176 -14.33 -27.03 -0.82
N ALA A 177 -15.14 -28.10 -0.72
CA ALA A 177 -14.95 -29.31 -1.50
C ALA A 177 -15.14 -29.06 -3.00
N LEU A 178 -16.17 -28.29 -3.38
CA LEU A 178 -16.43 -27.89 -4.76
C LEU A 178 -15.30 -27.03 -5.33
N ALA A 179 -14.82 -26.04 -4.57
CA ALA A 179 -13.69 -25.22 -4.98
C ALA A 179 -12.42 -26.06 -5.23
N LYS A 180 -12.14 -27.01 -4.32
CA LYS A 180 -11.02 -27.94 -4.47
C LYS A 180 -11.18 -28.84 -5.69
N ALA A 181 -12.39 -29.35 -5.94
CA ALA A 181 -12.70 -30.17 -7.11
C ALA A 181 -12.55 -29.41 -8.44
N ALA A 182 -12.85 -28.10 -8.44
CA ALA A 182 -12.65 -27.21 -9.58
C ALA A 182 -11.17 -26.82 -9.80
N GLY A 183 -10.23 -27.34 -9.01
CA GLY A 183 -8.82 -26.99 -9.08
C GLY A 183 -8.48 -25.64 -8.42
N GLY A 184 -9.45 -25.01 -7.75
CA GLY A 184 -9.26 -23.79 -6.99
C GLY A 184 -8.63 -24.05 -5.62
N GLY A 185 -7.81 -23.09 -5.16
CA GLY A 185 -7.22 -23.13 -3.81
C GLY A 185 -8.13 -22.56 -2.71
N GLY A 186 -9.31 -22.07 -3.06
CA GLY A 186 -10.25 -21.37 -2.18
C GLY A 186 -11.50 -20.91 -2.95
N LEU A 187 -12.44 -20.31 -2.22
CA LEU A 187 -13.69 -19.76 -2.73
C LEU A 187 -13.47 -18.43 -3.45
N ARG A 188 -14.37 -18.04 -4.35
CA ARG A 188 -14.42 -16.63 -4.76
C ARG A 188 -14.93 -15.77 -3.59
N PRO A 189 -14.47 -14.52 -3.41
CA PRO A 189 -14.99 -13.65 -2.35
C PRO A 189 -16.52 -13.55 -2.34
N THR A 190 -17.19 -13.45 -3.49
CA THR A 190 -18.67 -13.47 -3.56
C THR A 190 -19.28 -14.68 -2.84
N GLN A 191 -18.67 -15.86 -2.98
CA GLN A 191 -19.12 -17.09 -2.31
C GLN A 191 -18.81 -17.06 -0.82
N VAL A 192 -17.71 -16.42 -0.41
CA VAL A 192 -17.42 -16.23 1.03
C VAL A 192 -18.51 -15.39 1.70
N ALA A 193 -19.07 -14.39 1.02
CA ALA A 193 -20.16 -13.58 1.55
C ALA A 193 -21.45 -14.40 1.82
N GLU A 194 -21.71 -15.45 1.04
CA GLU A 194 -22.84 -16.36 1.26
C GLU A 194 -22.76 -17.11 2.60
N LEU A 195 -21.55 -17.23 3.17
CA LEU A 195 -21.31 -17.82 4.49
C LEU A 195 -21.62 -16.88 5.67
N ALA A 196 -22.13 -15.66 5.42
CA ALA A 196 -22.45 -14.71 6.49
C ALA A 196 -23.28 -15.31 7.65
N PRO A 197 -24.34 -16.12 7.41
CA PRO A 197 -25.11 -16.74 8.50
C PRO A 197 -24.26 -17.64 9.41
N PHE A 198 -23.27 -18.35 8.85
CA PHE A 198 -22.33 -19.18 9.61
C PHE A 198 -21.43 -18.32 10.51
N PHE A 199 -20.98 -17.16 10.02
CA PHE A 199 -20.14 -16.22 10.77
C PHE A 199 -20.92 -15.31 11.73
N GLU A 200 -22.25 -15.25 11.63
CA GLU A 200 -23.14 -14.62 12.63
C GLU A 200 -23.52 -15.59 13.75
N GLY A 201 -23.50 -16.90 13.48
CA GLY A 201 -23.83 -17.94 14.44
C GLY A 201 -22.59 -18.70 14.96
N PRO A 202 -22.39 -19.95 14.54
CA PRO A 202 -21.38 -20.86 15.12
C PRO A 202 -19.93 -20.36 14.99
N ALA A 203 -19.61 -19.60 13.94
CA ALA A 203 -18.29 -19.01 13.72
C ALA A 203 -18.23 -17.51 14.05
N ALA A 204 -19.19 -17.00 14.84
CA ALA A 204 -19.12 -15.64 15.36
C ALA A 204 -17.87 -15.48 16.25
N LEU A 205 -17.28 -14.28 16.24
CA LEU A 205 -15.97 -14.03 16.88
C LEU A 205 -15.96 -14.44 18.36
N HIS A 206 -17.05 -14.16 19.10
CA HIS A 206 -17.18 -14.50 20.52
C HIS A 206 -17.44 -16.00 20.79
N ALA A 207 -17.83 -16.78 19.77
CA ALA A 207 -18.07 -18.21 19.86
C ALA A 207 -16.82 -19.04 19.54
N LEU A 208 -15.75 -18.40 19.04
CA LEU A 208 -14.53 -19.08 18.65
C LEU A 208 -13.72 -19.55 19.87
N SER A 209 -13.00 -20.66 19.70
CA SER A 209 -12.08 -21.16 20.72
C SER A 209 -10.91 -20.21 20.93
N SER A 210 -10.31 -20.24 22.12
CA SER A 210 -9.14 -19.42 22.44
C SER A 210 -7.99 -19.64 21.44
N LYS A 211 -7.75 -20.89 21.02
CA LYS A 211 -6.76 -21.21 19.99
C LYS A 211 -7.04 -20.44 18.70
N HIS A 212 -8.30 -20.44 18.25
CA HIS A 212 -8.72 -19.79 17.03
C HIS A 212 -8.52 -18.26 17.10
N ILE A 213 -8.91 -17.64 18.22
CA ILE A 213 -8.68 -16.20 18.44
C ILE A 213 -7.20 -15.83 18.41
N HIS A 214 -6.32 -16.66 18.98
CA HIS A 214 -4.88 -16.38 18.95
C HIS A 214 -4.29 -16.47 17.55
N VAL A 215 -4.69 -17.47 16.75
CA VAL A 215 -4.25 -17.59 15.34
C VAL A 215 -4.74 -16.39 14.51
N LEU A 216 -5.99 -15.95 14.72
CA LEU A 216 -6.53 -14.74 14.10
C LEU A 216 -5.76 -13.48 14.51
N ALA A 217 -5.44 -13.34 15.79
CA ALA A 217 -4.68 -12.21 16.33
C ALA A 217 -3.24 -12.18 15.84
N GLU A 218 -2.62 -13.34 15.64
CA GLU A 218 -1.28 -13.45 15.05
C GLU A 218 -1.29 -13.01 13.58
N GLY A 219 -2.24 -13.52 12.78
CA GLY A 219 -2.37 -13.15 11.38
C GLY A 219 -2.77 -11.69 11.16
N SER A 220 -3.55 -11.10 12.07
CA SER A 220 -4.08 -9.73 11.94
C SER A 220 -3.32 -8.70 12.77
N ALA A 221 -2.12 -9.03 13.25
CA ALA A 221 -1.34 -8.15 14.11
C ALA A 221 -0.96 -6.85 13.39
N LEU A 222 -1.30 -5.71 14.00
CA LEU A 222 -0.97 -4.37 13.49
C LEU A 222 0.54 -4.16 13.29
N PHE A 223 1.33 -4.79 14.14
CA PHE A 223 2.79 -4.84 13.99
C PHE A 223 3.24 -6.30 14.03
N PRO A 224 3.42 -6.97 12.88
CA PRO A 224 3.78 -8.38 12.82
C PRO A 224 5.02 -8.73 13.64
N SER A 225 6.02 -7.85 13.67
CA SER A 225 7.26 -8.02 14.46
C SER A 225 7.02 -8.05 15.97
N PHE A 226 5.87 -7.58 16.45
CA PHE A 226 5.48 -7.57 17.86
C PHE A 226 4.27 -8.49 18.11
N ALA A 227 3.88 -9.35 17.16
CA ALA A 227 2.74 -10.27 17.30
C ALA A 227 2.88 -11.19 18.52
N VAL A 228 4.11 -11.51 18.95
CA VAL A 228 4.38 -12.28 20.17
C VAL A 228 3.76 -11.64 21.41
N LEU A 229 3.61 -10.31 21.45
CA LEU A 229 2.96 -9.61 22.56
C LEU A 229 1.46 -9.93 22.66
N ASN A 230 0.83 -10.39 21.59
CA ASN A 230 -0.58 -10.81 21.64
C ASN A 230 -0.78 -12.03 22.55
N LYS A 231 0.25 -12.87 22.74
CA LYS A 231 0.22 -14.01 23.67
C LYS A 231 0.10 -13.60 25.14
N LEU A 232 0.38 -12.33 25.46
CA LEU A 232 0.27 -11.79 26.81
C LEU A 232 -1.12 -11.22 27.11
N LEU A 233 -2.01 -11.18 26.13
CA LEU A 233 -3.33 -10.57 26.25
C LEU A 233 -4.38 -11.61 26.58
N MET A 234 -5.40 -11.18 27.33
CA MET A 234 -6.57 -12.00 27.56
C MET A 234 -7.37 -12.15 26.27
N GLN A 235 -8.04 -13.30 26.10
CA GLN A 235 -8.87 -13.57 24.92
C GLN A 235 -9.88 -12.45 24.63
N SER A 236 -10.60 -11.97 25.64
CA SER A 236 -11.57 -10.87 25.48
C SER A 236 -10.95 -9.55 25.01
N GLN A 237 -9.66 -9.32 25.28
CA GLN A 237 -8.93 -8.16 24.77
C GLN A 237 -8.55 -8.36 23.30
N LEU A 238 -8.17 -9.58 22.91
CA LEU A 238 -7.89 -9.95 21.52
C LEU A 238 -9.14 -9.81 20.67
N GLU A 239 -10.26 -10.36 21.12
CA GLU A 239 -11.56 -10.25 20.45
C GLU A 239 -11.93 -8.78 20.18
N LYS A 240 -11.91 -7.93 21.22
CA LYS A 240 -12.20 -6.49 21.06
C LYS A 240 -11.25 -5.77 20.11
N ARG A 241 -9.98 -6.20 20.05
CA ARG A 241 -9.00 -5.62 19.11
C ARG A 241 -9.31 -6.06 17.67
N LEU A 242 -9.60 -7.33 17.48
CA LEU A 242 -9.97 -7.91 16.19
C LEU A 242 -11.28 -7.29 15.66
N GLU A 243 -12.29 -7.16 16.51
CA GLU A 243 -13.57 -6.54 16.19
C GLU A 243 -13.39 -5.09 15.74
N ARG A 244 -12.74 -4.25 16.56
CA ARG A 244 -12.43 -2.85 16.19
C ARG A 244 -11.67 -2.76 14.87
N ARG A 245 -10.73 -3.69 14.66
CA ARG A 245 -9.92 -3.71 13.45
C ARG A 245 -10.76 -4.02 12.21
N MET A 246 -11.74 -4.90 12.33
CA MET A 246 -12.67 -5.21 11.24
C MET A 246 -13.74 -4.13 11.04
N GLU A 247 -14.16 -3.44 12.10
CA GLU A 247 -15.00 -2.24 11.97
C GLU A 247 -14.29 -1.16 11.15
N GLU A 248 -13.02 -0.91 11.46
CA GLU A 248 -12.19 0.00 10.66
C GLU A 248 -12.08 -0.48 9.21
N LEU A 249 -11.83 -1.77 8.98
CA LEU A 249 -11.74 -2.31 7.63
C LEU A 249 -13.06 -2.13 6.86
N SER A 250 -14.18 -2.43 7.50
CA SER A 250 -15.53 -2.26 6.94
C SER A 250 -15.83 -0.81 6.58
N VAL A 251 -15.41 0.15 7.41
CA VAL A 251 -15.49 1.59 7.06
C VAL A 251 -14.63 1.92 5.84
N ASP A 252 -13.45 1.33 5.69
CA ASP A 252 -12.62 1.51 4.48
C ASP A 252 -13.28 0.89 3.25
N ASP A 253 -13.88 -0.30 3.38
CA ASP A 253 -14.63 -0.96 2.30
C ASP A 253 -15.81 -0.11 1.83
N GLN A 254 -16.61 0.46 2.75
CA GLN A 254 -17.70 1.37 2.40
C GLN A 254 -17.22 2.64 1.67
N GLN A 255 -16.06 3.17 2.07
CA GLN A 255 -15.46 4.32 1.39
C GLN A 255 -14.97 3.96 -0.01
N LEU A 256 -14.39 2.76 -0.20
CA LEU A 256 -13.99 2.27 -1.52
C LEU A 256 -15.19 2.00 -2.43
N LEU A 257 -16.29 1.45 -1.90
CA LEU A 257 -17.53 1.27 -2.66
C LEU A 257 -18.10 2.62 -3.12
N LYS A 258 -18.00 3.65 -2.27
CA LYS A 258 -18.48 5.00 -2.60
C LYS A 258 -17.59 5.76 -3.58
N GLU A 259 -16.27 5.74 -3.36
CA GLU A 259 -15.31 6.55 -4.14
C GLU A 259 -14.78 5.82 -5.38
N GLY A 260 -14.92 4.49 -5.43
CA GLY A 260 -14.35 3.65 -6.48
C GLY A 260 -12.89 3.27 -6.22
N VAL A 261 -12.37 2.37 -7.06
CA VAL A 261 -10.99 1.83 -6.95
C VAL A 261 -10.09 2.13 -8.16
N ASP A 262 -10.65 2.69 -9.24
CA ASP A 262 -9.94 2.82 -10.51
C ASP A 262 -8.80 3.86 -10.44
N ASP A 263 -9.02 4.95 -9.72
CA ASP A 263 -8.09 6.08 -9.56
C ASP A 263 -7.08 5.92 -8.42
N LEU A 264 -7.05 4.77 -7.76
CA LEU A 264 -6.10 4.51 -6.67
C LEU A 264 -4.67 4.37 -7.20
N SER A 265 -3.74 5.06 -6.54
CA SER A 265 -2.30 4.89 -6.81
C SER A 265 -1.81 3.51 -6.38
N LEU A 266 -0.65 3.07 -6.91
CA LEU A 266 -0.02 1.80 -6.52
C LEU A 266 0.09 1.67 -4.99
N SER A 267 0.58 2.70 -4.30
CA SER A 267 0.71 2.66 -2.84
C SER A 267 -0.62 2.53 -2.11
N GLU A 268 -1.70 3.09 -2.64
CA GLU A 268 -3.03 2.98 -2.04
C GLU A 268 -3.63 1.59 -2.26
N LEU A 269 -3.38 1.00 -3.44
CA LEU A 269 -3.79 -0.36 -3.77
C LEU A 269 -3.02 -1.39 -2.94
N GLU A 270 -1.70 -1.26 -2.83
CA GLU A 270 -0.86 -2.12 -1.99
C GLU A 270 -1.30 -2.07 -0.53
N PHE A 271 -1.49 -0.87 0.01
CA PHE A 271 -1.98 -0.69 1.37
C PHE A 271 -3.37 -1.31 1.55
N ALA A 272 -4.32 -1.02 0.64
CA ALA A 272 -5.68 -1.56 0.72
C ALA A 272 -5.70 -3.10 0.69
N CYS A 273 -4.90 -3.71 -0.19
CA CYS A 273 -4.79 -5.17 -0.28
C CYS A 273 -4.12 -5.75 0.96
N GLN A 274 -3.07 -5.10 1.48
CA GLN A 274 -2.34 -5.57 2.66
C GLN A 274 -3.19 -5.53 3.93
N GLU A 275 -3.95 -4.45 4.14
CA GLU A 275 -4.87 -4.31 5.28
C GLU A 275 -5.91 -5.44 5.31
N ARG A 276 -6.39 -5.85 4.12
CA ARG A 276 -7.32 -6.96 3.93
C ARG A 276 -6.63 -8.32 4.04
N GLY A 277 -5.33 -8.41 3.77
CA GLY A 277 -4.57 -9.67 3.75
C GLY A 277 -4.65 -10.38 2.41
N ILE A 278 -4.93 -9.66 1.33
CA ILE A 278 -5.07 -10.22 -0.01
C ILE A 278 -3.69 -10.64 -0.53
N VAL A 279 -3.53 -11.94 -0.79
CA VAL A 279 -2.33 -12.51 -1.40
C VAL A 279 -2.45 -12.39 -2.92
N THR A 280 -1.69 -11.46 -3.51
CA THR A 280 -1.65 -11.19 -4.96
C THR A 280 -0.26 -10.67 -5.36
N GLN A 281 -0.09 -10.21 -6.60
CA GLN A 281 1.15 -9.64 -7.12
C GLN A 281 1.31 -8.16 -6.71
N TYR A 282 1.98 -7.91 -5.60
CA TYR A 282 2.35 -6.56 -5.15
C TYR A 282 3.34 -5.92 -6.13
N GLY A 283 3.17 -4.62 -6.40
CA GLY A 283 3.90 -3.88 -7.43
C GLY A 283 3.17 -3.80 -8.78
N ASP A 284 2.13 -4.61 -8.99
CA ASP A 284 1.30 -4.59 -10.20
C ASP A 284 -0.06 -3.95 -9.91
N ILE A 285 -0.30 -2.77 -10.51
CA ILE A 285 -1.52 -1.99 -10.34
C ILE A 285 -2.76 -2.78 -10.79
N GLU A 286 -2.68 -3.47 -11.93
CA GLU A 286 -3.85 -4.16 -12.50
C GLU A 286 -4.22 -5.37 -11.66
N LYS A 287 -3.23 -6.16 -11.21
CA LYS A 287 -3.46 -7.32 -10.34
C LYS A 287 -4.00 -6.93 -8.96
N LEU A 288 -3.44 -5.87 -8.36
CA LEU A 288 -3.94 -5.35 -7.08
C LEU A 288 -5.35 -4.80 -7.20
N ARG A 289 -5.63 -4.03 -8.26
CA ARG A 289 -6.97 -3.46 -8.51
C ARG A 289 -7.99 -4.57 -8.74
N ALA A 290 -7.67 -5.57 -9.56
CA ALA A 290 -8.55 -6.71 -9.80
C ALA A 290 -8.86 -7.47 -8.51
N ALA A 291 -7.85 -7.77 -7.69
CA ALA A 291 -8.04 -8.47 -6.43
C ALA A 291 -8.85 -7.64 -5.41
N LEU A 292 -8.68 -6.30 -5.40
CA LEU A 292 -9.48 -5.41 -4.56
C LEU A 292 -10.93 -5.33 -5.02
N LYS A 293 -11.20 -5.29 -6.35
CA LYS A 293 -12.56 -5.41 -6.89
C LYS A 293 -13.20 -6.74 -6.50
N GLU A 294 -12.43 -7.82 -6.58
CA GLU A 294 -12.89 -9.14 -6.16
C GLU A 294 -13.25 -9.15 -4.67
N TRP A 295 -12.42 -8.58 -3.79
CA TRP A 295 -12.77 -8.40 -2.37
C TRP A 295 -14.09 -7.64 -2.17
N LEU A 296 -14.23 -6.50 -2.85
CA LEU A 296 -15.42 -5.65 -2.71
C LEU A 296 -16.69 -6.30 -3.29
N SER A 297 -16.57 -7.32 -4.14
CA SER A 297 -17.72 -8.11 -4.63
C SER A 297 -18.39 -8.96 -3.54
N MET A 298 -17.81 -9.06 -2.33
CA MET A 298 -18.49 -9.59 -1.15
C MET A 298 -19.70 -8.75 -0.74
N TYR A 299 -19.73 -7.49 -1.15
CA TYR A 299 -20.82 -6.56 -0.90
C TYR A 299 -21.76 -6.55 -2.10
N ASP A 300 -23.04 -6.28 -1.86
CA ASP A 300 -24.03 -6.05 -2.91
C ASP A 300 -23.77 -4.65 -3.51
N THR A 301 -22.99 -4.63 -4.59
CA THR A 301 -22.61 -3.39 -5.29
C THR A 301 -23.80 -2.69 -5.95
N ASP A 302 -24.88 -3.41 -6.27
CA ASP A 302 -26.01 -2.89 -7.04
C ASP A 302 -26.99 -2.10 -6.17
N HIS A 303 -27.11 -2.48 -4.88
CA HIS A 303 -28.00 -1.84 -3.91
C HIS A 303 -27.27 -1.15 -2.75
N PHE A 304 -25.97 -0.88 -2.92
CA PHE A 304 -25.17 -0.19 -1.90
C PHE A 304 -25.52 1.30 -1.83
N ASP A 305 -25.95 1.76 -0.65
CA ASP A 305 -26.08 3.18 -0.34
C ASP A 305 -25.52 3.42 1.07
N PRO A 306 -24.47 4.24 1.25
CA PRO A 306 -23.84 4.44 2.55
C PRO A 306 -24.74 5.16 3.57
N GLU A 307 -25.76 5.90 3.13
CA GLU A 307 -26.69 6.64 3.98
C GLU A 307 -27.95 5.82 4.30
N THR A 308 -28.51 5.11 3.32
CA THR A 308 -29.78 4.40 3.47
C THR A 308 -29.65 2.88 3.64
N ASN A 309 -28.58 2.27 3.13
CA ASN A 309 -28.34 0.83 3.20
C ASN A 309 -26.85 0.51 3.46
N PRO A 310 -26.30 0.91 4.62
CA PRO A 310 -24.90 0.64 4.93
C PRO A 310 -24.70 -0.86 5.15
N GLN A 311 -24.07 -1.51 4.18
CA GLN A 311 -23.78 -2.94 4.28
C GLN A 311 -22.67 -3.20 5.28
N ARG A 312 -22.88 -4.23 6.11
CA ARG A 312 -21.92 -4.67 7.13
C ARG A 312 -21.81 -6.18 7.06
N LEU A 313 -20.60 -6.66 6.81
CA LEU A 313 -20.26 -8.06 6.92
C LEU A 313 -19.83 -8.38 8.36
N PRO A 314 -20.08 -9.61 8.86
CA PRO A 314 -19.64 -10.00 10.19
C PRO A 314 -18.13 -9.85 10.37
N PRO A 315 -17.63 -9.30 11.50
CA PRO A 315 -16.18 -9.17 11.75
C PRO A 315 -15.42 -10.49 11.60
N SER A 316 -16.01 -11.59 12.07
CA SER A 316 -15.43 -12.92 11.91
C SER A 316 -15.29 -13.30 10.44
N LEU A 317 -16.30 -13.04 9.60
CA LEU A 317 -16.21 -13.29 8.16
C LEU A 317 -15.04 -12.53 7.53
N LEU A 318 -14.92 -11.23 7.79
CA LEU A 318 -13.84 -10.41 7.24
C LEU A 318 -12.44 -10.87 7.67
N LEU A 319 -12.31 -11.40 8.89
CA LEU A 319 -11.04 -11.96 9.39
C LEU A 319 -10.63 -13.23 8.65
N HIS A 320 -11.60 -14.08 8.31
CA HIS A 320 -11.37 -15.37 7.65
C HIS A 320 -11.41 -15.29 6.13
N ALA A 321 -12.01 -14.24 5.55
CA ALA A 321 -12.20 -14.12 4.11
C ALA A 321 -10.91 -14.31 3.30
N PRO A 322 -9.75 -13.74 3.67
CA PRO A 322 -8.49 -13.98 2.94
C PRO A 322 -8.01 -15.44 2.99
N ALA A 323 -8.31 -16.17 4.07
CA ALA A 323 -7.93 -17.56 4.24
C ALA A 323 -8.85 -18.52 3.47
N LEU A 324 -10.10 -18.11 3.25
CA LEU A 324 -11.09 -18.86 2.47
C LEU A 324 -11.06 -18.50 0.98
N SER A 325 -10.58 -17.31 0.62
CA SER A 325 -10.65 -16.79 -0.73
C SER A 325 -9.47 -17.22 -1.59
N SER A 326 -9.74 -17.52 -2.85
CA SER A 326 -8.74 -17.59 -3.91
C SER A 326 -8.91 -16.36 -4.80
N PHE A 327 -8.04 -15.36 -4.62
CA PHE A 327 -7.96 -14.24 -5.54
C PHE A 327 -7.32 -14.71 -6.85
N ALA A 328 -7.74 -14.14 -7.98
CA ALA A 328 -7.20 -14.50 -9.29
C ALA A 328 -5.66 -14.51 -9.28
N LYS A 329 -5.07 -15.71 -9.42
CA LYS A 329 -3.61 -15.85 -9.58
C LYS A 329 -3.18 -15.23 -10.90
N PRO A 330 -1.96 -14.68 -10.99
CA PRO A 330 -1.39 -14.36 -12.29
C PRO A 330 -1.36 -15.63 -13.14
N GLU A 331 -1.66 -15.50 -14.44
CA GLU A 331 -1.32 -16.56 -15.39
C GLU A 331 0.19 -16.79 -15.30
N ASP A 332 0.62 -18.03 -15.11
CA ASP A 332 2.02 -18.44 -15.12
C ASP A 332 2.60 -18.15 -16.52
N GLY A 333 3.07 -16.92 -16.73
CA GLY A 333 3.58 -16.46 -18.03
C GLY A 333 4.68 -15.41 -17.97
N ASP A 334 4.76 -14.62 -16.88
CA ASP A 334 5.78 -13.58 -16.74
C ASP A 334 6.82 -13.96 -15.67
N GLU A 335 7.56 -15.03 -15.96
CA GLU A 335 8.89 -15.20 -15.39
C GLU A 335 9.80 -14.16 -16.07
N VAL A 336 9.83 -12.94 -15.51
CA VAL A 336 10.79 -11.92 -15.93
C VAL A 336 12.17 -12.42 -15.55
N ASP A 337 12.92 -12.82 -16.57
CA ASP A 337 14.34 -13.13 -16.50
C ASP A 337 15.08 -12.02 -15.73
N PRO A 338 15.75 -12.32 -14.60
CA PRO A 338 16.47 -11.32 -13.82
C PRO A 338 17.77 -10.84 -14.49
N THR A 339 17.98 -11.11 -15.77
CA THR A 339 19.16 -10.67 -16.53
C THR A 339 18.85 -9.75 -17.71
N VAL A 340 18.23 -8.58 -17.45
CA VAL A 340 18.41 -7.37 -18.29
C VAL A 340 18.49 -6.10 -17.45
#